data_AF-A0A0K9Y4G2-F1
#
_entry.id   AF-A0A0K9Y4G2-F1
#
_cell.length_a   1.000
_cell.length_b   1.000
_cell.length_c   1.000
_cell.angle_alpha   90.00
_cell.angle_beta   90.00
_cell.angle_gamma   90.00
#
_symmetry.space_group_name_H-M   'P 1'
#
loop_
_entity.id
_entity.type
_entity.pdbx_description
1 polymer ?
#
loop_
_entity_poly.entity_id
_entity_poly.type
_entity_poly.pdbx_seq_one_letter_code
_entity_poly.pdbx_strand_id
1 'polypeptide(L)'
;MKTHHYIFLTTALFIVLFYNENVGLNLGILGIVYSFLTLFRTSEKNRTRTFAVLLVTSVLSSVAFAWYGDFPSFLAVVISLLLLSYRSQNRRMKILLLIPVFVVNCFTFICRFFSFDSWLPKTNTSGLWQKTLAFVLIPLVLISVFFGIYSAGSDHFASVFSDYELDLNFWQLLCITILGFFIAFNFWNYSVEKLIYKQNHILENDFTKKDKIQKPTYSFLDLDSERMSGVVSFFSLNILLLFFIVIFNYEQFYEVIKTPHQLSEETHERVGAVIMSIVMAIVVIMFYFKSNFNFDPKAGLMKVLVKIWIVLNAVLVISAMLKNTEYIFSYGFTYKRLGVCAFLILSLVGLAITFIKIQIKKRNVFLFNTMIWFFYGTILACSYVNWGGIITSQNMKRSDFVINYHLNSINFSEKYLLKYAEDKHNPQLKKDVLEKVKNERSETFLSKVFYYETVQK
;
A
#
# COMPACT_ATOMS: atom_id res chain seq x y z
N MET A 1 23.16 19.58 4.49
CA MET A 1 22.31 19.64 5.71
C MET A 1 22.48 18.34 6.51
N LYS A 2 22.63 18.44 7.84
CA LYS A 2 22.64 17.31 8.77
C LYS A 2 21.20 16.78 9.00
N THR A 3 21.06 15.54 9.49
CA THR A 3 19.77 14.83 9.65
C THR A 3 18.74 15.62 10.46
N HIS A 4 19.14 16.23 11.58
CA HIS A 4 18.23 17.02 12.43
C HIS A 4 17.62 18.22 11.70
N HIS A 5 18.34 18.87 10.77
CA HIS A 5 17.76 19.98 10.00
C HIS A 5 16.61 19.50 9.11
N TYR A 6 16.73 18.32 8.50
CA TYR A 6 15.62 17.74 7.72
C TYR A 6 14.43 17.42 8.61
N ILE A 7 14.67 16.84 9.80
CA ILE A 7 13.61 16.52 10.77
C ILE A 7 12.84 17.80 11.13
N PHE A 8 13.51 18.80 11.69
CA PHE A 8 12.86 20.03 12.11
C PHE A 8 12.20 20.80 10.96
N LEU A 9 12.84 20.87 9.80
CA LEU A 9 12.27 21.52 8.60
C LEU A 9 10.97 20.83 8.19
N THR A 10 10.97 19.50 8.08
CA THR A 10 9.78 18.76 7.66
C THR A 10 8.70 18.69 8.74
N THR A 11 9.05 18.78 10.02
CA THR A 11 8.08 18.96 11.12
C THR A 11 7.41 20.33 11.05
N ALA A 12 8.18 21.40 10.87
CA ALA A 12 7.63 22.74 10.70
C ALA A 12 6.72 22.82 9.45
N LEU A 13 7.16 22.23 8.34
CA LEU A 13 6.36 22.12 7.12
C LEU A 13 5.06 21.35 7.37
N PHE A 14 5.10 20.25 8.12
CA PHE A 14 3.91 19.48 8.47
C PHE A 14 2.92 20.32 9.28
N ILE A 15 3.39 21.08 10.27
CA ILE A 15 2.54 21.97 11.05
C ILE A 15 1.87 23.01 10.14
N VAL A 16 2.64 23.68 9.28
CA VAL A 16 2.12 24.70 8.35
C VAL A 16 1.08 24.12 7.38
N LEU A 17 1.26 22.87 6.94
CA LEU A 17 0.37 22.26 5.94
C LEU A 17 -0.91 21.65 6.51
N PHE A 18 -0.94 21.28 7.79
CA PHE A 18 -2.06 20.52 8.40
C PHE A 18 -2.77 21.26 9.54
N TYR A 19 -2.23 22.36 10.05
CA TYR A 19 -2.88 23.12 11.12
C TYR A 19 -4.17 23.76 10.60
N ASN A 20 -5.31 23.45 11.24
CA ASN A 20 -6.67 23.83 10.81
C ASN A 20 -7.07 23.36 9.40
N GLU A 21 -6.39 22.36 8.86
CA GLU A 21 -6.62 21.86 7.50
C GLU A 21 -6.96 20.36 7.51
N ASN A 22 -7.92 19.96 6.68
CA ASN A 22 -8.25 18.58 6.38
C ASN A 22 -7.20 17.95 5.45
N VAL A 23 -7.17 16.62 5.39
CA VAL A 23 -6.23 15.89 4.52
C VAL A 23 -6.69 15.99 3.06
N GLY A 24 -5.88 16.62 2.22
CA GLY A 24 -6.12 16.76 0.79
C GLY A 24 -4.82 17.13 0.06
N LEU A 25 -4.83 18.28 -0.61
CA LEU A 25 -3.67 18.80 -1.34
C LEU A 25 -2.41 18.93 -0.48
N ASN A 26 -2.53 19.22 0.82
CA ASN A 26 -1.44 19.29 1.78
C ASN A 26 -0.55 18.03 1.81
N LEU A 27 -1.13 16.83 1.84
CA LEU A 27 -0.36 15.59 1.84
C LEU A 27 0.34 15.36 0.50
N GLY A 28 -0.29 15.78 -0.60
CA GLY A 28 0.34 15.79 -1.93
C GLY A 28 1.57 16.70 -1.98
N ILE A 29 1.46 17.94 -1.48
CA ILE A 29 2.60 18.85 -1.36
C ILE A 29 3.69 18.22 -0.50
N LEU A 30 3.32 17.70 0.69
CA LEU A 30 4.27 17.09 1.62
C LEU A 30 5.04 15.95 0.94
N GLY A 31 4.36 15.06 0.21
CA GLY A 31 4.98 13.95 -0.50
C GLY A 31 5.94 14.39 -1.61
N ILE A 32 5.60 15.45 -2.35
CA ILE A 32 6.50 16.05 -3.36
C ILE A 32 7.75 16.62 -2.68
N VAL A 33 7.58 17.38 -1.60
CA VAL A 33 8.70 17.97 -0.85
C VAL A 33 9.61 16.88 -0.27
N TYR A 34 9.04 15.84 0.35
CA TYR A 34 9.80 14.70 0.85
C TYR A 34 10.57 13.98 -0.26
N SER A 35 9.98 13.83 -1.44
CA SER A 35 10.63 13.22 -2.60
C SER A 35 11.86 14.01 -3.05
N PHE A 36 11.74 15.34 -3.19
CA PHE A 36 12.85 16.20 -3.57
C PHE A 36 13.93 16.32 -2.48
N LEU A 37 13.54 16.48 -1.22
CA LEU A 37 14.50 16.49 -0.11
C LEU A 37 15.27 15.16 -0.04
N THR A 38 14.61 14.03 -0.34
CA THR A 38 15.27 12.73 -0.43
C THR A 38 16.28 12.70 -1.58
N LEU A 39 15.95 13.25 -2.74
CA LEU A 39 16.91 13.38 -3.86
C LEU A 39 18.16 14.16 -3.47
N PHE A 40 18.00 15.31 -2.80
CA PHE A 40 19.12 16.15 -2.37
C PHE A 40 19.96 15.49 -1.28
N ARG A 41 19.34 14.73 -0.37
CA ARG A 41 20.05 13.99 0.68
C ARG A 41 20.79 12.76 0.14
N THR A 42 20.28 12.13 -0.92
CA THR A 42 20.81 10.86 -1.44
C THR A 42 22.15 11.06 -2.12
N SER A 43 23.19 10.36 -1.62
CA SER A 43 24.50 10.29 -2.27
C SER A 43 24.40 9.74 -3.70
N GLU A 44 25.20 10.26 -4.63
CA GLU A 44 25.23 9.83 -6.03
C GLU A 44 25.38 8.31 -6.20
N LYS A 45 26.14 7.66 -5.31
CA LYS A 45 26.35 6.20 -5.32
C LYS A 45 25.06 5.38 -5.16
N ASN A 46 24.03 5.97 -4.54
CA ASN A 46 22.73 5.34 -4.29
C ASN A 46 21.66 5.73 -5.33
N ARG A 47 21.93 6.68 -6.23
CA ARG A 47 21.03 7.12 -7.32
C ARG A 47 21.00 6.09 -8.47
N THR A 48 20.48 4.91 -8.18
CA THR A 48 20.30 3.81 -9.14
C THR A 48 19.05 4.02 -10.02
N ARG A 49 18.92 3.26 -11.12
CA ARG A 49 17.68 3.27 -11.95
C ARG A 49 16.43 3.02 -11.11
N THR A 50 16.48 2.07 -10.18
CA THR A 50 15.38 1.79 -9.25
C THR A 50 15.05 2.98 -8.36
N PHE A 51 16.06 3.72 -7.90
CA PHE A 51 15.84 4.94 -7.11
C PHE A 51 15.15 6.03 -7.96
N ALA A 52 15.58 6.21 -9.21
CA ALA A 52 14.94 7.16 -10.12
C ALA A 52 13.48 6.80 -10.40
N VAL A 53 13.17 5.51 -10.64
CA VAL A 53 11.77 5.04 -10.79
C VAL A 53 10.96 5.36 -9.53
N LEU A 54 11.48 5.05 -8.34
CA LEU A 54 10.80 5.32 -7.06
C LEU A 54 10.63 6.81 -6.77
N LEU A 55 11.55 7.66 -7.25
CA LEU A 55 11.43 9.10 -7.16
C LEU A 55 10.25 9.58 -8.01
N VAL A 56 10.21 9.15 -9.28
CA VAL A 56 9.14 9.51 -10.21
C VAL A 56 7.79 9.01 -9.70
N THR A 57 7.69 7.76 -9.25
CA THR A 57 6.43 7.22 -8.72
C THR A 57 6.02 7.85 -7.39
N SER A 58 6.94 8.28 -6.54
CA SER A 58 6.64 9.09 -5.35
C SER A 58 6.04 10.44 -5.69
N VAL A 59 6.59 11.13 -6.70
CA VAL A 59 6.03 12.41 -7.18
C VAL A 59 4.67 12.18 -7.82
N LEU A 60 4.53 11.20 -8.72
CA LEU A 60 3.27 10.89 -9.38
C LEU A 60 2.18 10.44 -8.41
N SER A 61 2.51 9.65 -7.39
CA SER A 61 1.55 9.28 -6.33
C SER A 61 1.13 10.48 -5.49
N SER A 62 2.04 11.41 -5.21
CA SER A 62 1.71 12.63 -4.49
C SER A 62 0.77 13.54 -5.30
N VAL A 63 0.98 13.63 -6.62
CA VAL A 63 0.07 14.32 -7.54
C VAL A 63 -1.28 13.61 -7.61
N ALA A 64 -1.29 12.28 -7.69
CA ALA A 64 -2.53 11.49 -7.71
C ALA A 64 -3.34 11.68 -6.41
N PHE A 65 -2.67 11.75 -5.26
CA PHE A 65 -3.35 12.05 -4.00
C PHE A 65 -3.91 13.47 -3.96
N ALA A 66 -3.16 14.48 -4.43
CA ALA A 66 -3.69 15.84 -4.56
C ALA A 66 -4.90 15.90 -5.52
N TRP A 67 -4.96 14.97 -6.48
CA TRP A 67 -6.05 14.90 -7.45
C TRP A 67 -7.31 14.20 -6.93
N TYR A 68 -7.15 13.05 -6.27
CA TYR A 68 -8.26 12.21 -5.83
C TYR A 68 -8.48 12.28 -4.32
N GLY A 69 -7.44 12.18 -3.50
CA GLY A 69 -7.59 12.19 -2.04
C GLY A 69 -8.29 10.94 -1.48
N ASP A 70 -8.27 9.83 -2.22
CA ASP A 70 -8.88 8.55 -1.81
C ASP A 70 -7.89 7.59 -1.13
N PHE A 71 -8.41 6.50 -0.57
CA PHE A 71 -7.60 5.51 0.13
C PHE A 71 -6.52 4.84 -0.75
N PRO A 72 -6.79 4.43 -2.01
CA PRO A 72 -5.74 3.94 -2.91
C PRO A 72 -4.62 4.95 -3.16
N SER A 73 -4.94 6.22 -3.41
CA SER A 73 -3.91 7.25 -3.60
C SER A 73 -3.13 7.55 -2.32
N PHE A 74 -3.77 7.49 -1.15
CA PHE A 74 -3.08 7.59 0.14
C PHE A 74 -2.03 6.47 0.29
N LEU A 75 -2.46 5.22 0.05
CA LEU A 75 -1.59 4.05 0.14
C LEU A 75 -0.43 4.14 -0.86
N ALA A 76 -0.69 4.63 -2.07
CA ALA A 76 0.32 4.86 -3.09
C ALA A 76 1.39 5.85 -2.63
N VAL A 77 1.02 6.99 -2.03
CA VAL A 77 1.97 7.98 -1.51
C VAL A 77 2.82 7.39 -0.40
N VAL A 78 2.18 6.78 0.62
CA VAL A 78 2.88 6.23 1.78
C VAL A 78 3.88 5.16 1.36
N ILE A 79 3.46 4.18 0.55
CA ILE A 79 4.35 3.10 0.11
C ILE A 79 5.48 3.64 -0.77
N SER A 80 5.18 4.57 -1.69
CA SER A 80 6.21 5.15 -2.57
C SER A 80 7.28 5.89 -1.78
N LEU A 81 6.88 6.73 -0.83
CA LEU A 81 7.81 7.47 0.03
C LEU A 81 8.64 6.54 0.92
N LEU A 82 8.03 5.50 1.51
CA LEU A 82 8.76 4.51 2.31
C LEU A 82 9.78 3.74 1.45
N LEU A 83 9.40 3.31 0.25
CA LEU A 83 10.31 2.65 -0.70
C LEU A 83 11.45 3.58 -1.13
N LEU A 84 11.15 4.85 -1.41
CA LEU A 84 12.12 5.85 -1.80
C LEU A 84 13.13 6.12 -0.68
N SER A 85 12.65 6.35 0.56
CA SER A 85 13.52 6.53 1.73
C SER A 85 14.39 5.30 1.96
N TYR A 86 13.80 4.11 1.93
CA TYR A 86 14.54 2.86 2.11
C TYR A 86 15.65 2.69 1.08
N ARG A 87 15.34 2.95 -0.20
CA ARG A 87 16.30 2.82 -1.30
C ARG A 87 17.37 3.90 -1.29
N SER A 88 17.05 5.10 -0.81
CA SER A 88 17.99 6.22 -0.68
C SER A 88 19.17 5.88 0.23
N GLN A 89 18.91 5.10 1.28
CA GLN A 89 19.91 4.70 2.27
C GLN A 89 20.55 3.34 1.94
N ASN A 90 19.76 2.40 1.41
CA ASN A 90 20.19 1.02 1.20
C ASN A 90 20.11 0.60 -0.28
N ARG A 91 21.28 0.54 -0.95
CA ARG A 91 21.36 0.12 -2.36
C ARG A 91 21.20 -1.40 -2.57
N ARG A 92 21.64 -2.22 -1.61
CA ARG A 92 21.74 -3.69 -1.78
C ARG A 92 20.66 -4.49 -1.05
N MET A 93 19.93 -3.84 -0.15
CA MET A 93 18.92 -4.51 0.65
C MET A 93 17.69 -4.84 -0.20
N LYS A 94 17.09 -6.01 0.07
CA LYS A 94 15.85 -6.43 -0.59
C LYS A 94 14.66 -5.68 -0.02
N ILE A 95 13.73 -5.32 -0.90
CA ILE A 95 12.56 -4.52 -0.53
C ILE A 95 11.61 -5.26 0.41
N LEU A 96 11.62 -6.59 0.42
CA LEU A 96 10.88 -7.39 1.39
C LEU A 96 11.22 -7.03 2.85
N LEU A 97 12.44 -6.56 3.11
CA LEU A 97 12.86 -6.09 4.43
C LEU A 97 12.33 -4.70 4.80
N LEU A 98 11.66 -3.99 3.88
CA LEU A 98 11.06 -2.69 4.20
C LEU A 98 10.08 -2.80 5.37
N ILE A 99 9.19 -3.79 5.33
CA ILE A 99 8.15 -3.98 6.35
C ILE A 99 8.76 -4.20 7.74
N PRO A 100 9.61 -5.21 7.98
CA PRO A 100 10.17 -5.43 9.30
C PRO A 100 11.03 -4.25 9.76
N VAL A 101 11.77 -3.60 8.86
CA VAL A 101 12.57 -2.45 9.26
C VAL A 101 11.66 -1.27 9.62
N PHE A 102 10.59 -0.98 8.87
CA PHE A 102 9.62 0.06 9.21
C PHE A 102 8.97 -0.19 10.58
N VAL A 103 8.47 -1.41 10.82
CA VAL A 103 7.86 -1.81 12.09
C VAL A 103 8.83 -1.62 13.26
N VAL A 104 10.06 -2.13 13.14
CA VAL A 104 11.09 -1.97 14.16
C VAL A 104 11.44 -0.50 14.39
N ASN A 105 11.47 0.33 13.35
CA ASN A 105 11.70 1.77 13.48
C ASN A 105 10.57 2.43 14.29
N CYS A 106 9.31 2.11 14.00
CA CYS A 106 8.18 2.65 14.75
C CYS A 106 8.25 2.29 16.25
N PHE A 107 8.55 1.03 16.59
CA PHE A 107 8.66 0.60 18.00
C PHE A 107 9.89 1.17 18.71
N THR A 108 11.02 1.27 18.01
CA THR A 108 12.27 1.82 18.58
C THR A 108 12.30 3.35 18.55
N PHE A 109 11.25 4.02 18.06
CA PHE A 109 11.19 5.47 17.96
C PHE A 109 11.51 6.15 19.29
N ILE A 110 10.86 5.73 20.38
CA ILE A 110 11.03 6.34 21.71
C ILE A 110 12.48 6.20 22.18
N CYS A 111 13.06 4.99 22.10
CA CYS A 111 14.43 4.75 22.50
C CYS A 111 15.44 5.55 21.66
N ARG A 112 15.23 5.64 20.35
CA ARG A 112 16.11 6.40 19.45
C ARG A 112 15.98 7.90 19.62
N PHE A 113 14.77 8.38 19.94
CA PHE A 113 14.53 9.79 20.23
C PHE A 113 15.36 10.24 21.43
N PHE A 114 15.28 9.50 22.56
CA PHE A 114 16.06 9.78 23.76
C PHE A 114 17.56 9.49 23.62
N SER A 115 17.98 8.80 22.57
CA SER A 115 19.40 8.61 22.23
C SER A 115 19.95 9.87 21.54
N PHE A 116 19.93 11.02 22.24
CA PHE A 116 20.26 12.33 21.69
C PHE A 116 21.62 12.37 20.98
N ASP A 117 22.63 11.70 21.53
CA ASP A 117 23.98 11.63 20.95
C ASP A 117 24.06 11.01 19.55
N SER A 118 23.04 10.24 19.17
CA SER A 118 23.02 9.49 17.90
C SER A 118 22.56 10.33 16.71
N TRP A 119 21.72 11.36 16.94
CA TRP A 119 21.07 12.11 15.86
C TRP A 119 21.18 13.62 15.99
N LEU A 120 21.43 14.14 17.20
CA LEU A 120 21.85 15.53 17.42
C LEU A 120 23.37 15.66 17.19
N PRO A 121 23.85 16.83 16.76
CA PRO A 121 25.27 17.01 16.52
C PRO A 121 26.04 16.86 17.84
N LYS A 122 27.08 16.02 17.87
CA LYS A 122 28.07 16.03 18.95
C LYS A 122 28.72 17.41 18.97
N THR A 123 28.32 18.25 19.91
CA THR A 123 28.82 19.62 20.01
C THR A 123 30.16 19.63 20.72
N ASN A 124 31.20 20.11 20.04
CA ASN A 124 32.35 20.75 20.69
C ASN A 124 32.04 22.24 21.02
N THR A 125 30.76 22.63 21.00
CA THR A 125 30.23 23.96 21.33
C THR A 125 29.40 23.90 22.61
N SER A 126 30.11 23.91 23.73
CA SER A 126 29.69 23.68 25.12
C SER A 126 28.90 24.83 25.78
N GLY A 127 28.01 25.51 25.07
CA GLY A 127 27.32 26.65 25.69
C GLY A 127 25.94 26.93 25.15
N LEU A 128 25.82 27.31 23.88
CA LEU A 128 24.63 28.02 23.44
C LEU A 128 23.34 27.19 23.49
N TRP A 129 23.35 25.94 23.02
CA TRP A 129 22.15 25.10 22.95
C TRP A 129 21.70 24.57 24.32
N GLN A 130 22.64 24.17 25.18
CA GLN A 130 22.35 23.83 26.58
C GLN A 130 21.82 25.05 27.33
N LYS A 131 22.41 26.23 27.08
CA LYS A 131 21.94 27.49 27.64
C LYS A 131 20.55 27.85 27.11
N THR A 132 20.25 27.77 25.82
CA THR A 132 18.89 28.08 25.33
C THR A 132 17.84 27.08 25.84
N LEU A 133 18.18 25.79 25.93
CA LEU A 133 17.25 24.79 26.45
C LEU A 133 17.01 24.98 27.96
N ALA A 134 18.07 25.23 28.73
CA ALA A 134 17.97 25.42 30.18
C ALA A 134 17.45 26.81 30.60
N PHE A 135 17.77 27.88 29.86
CA PHE A 135 17.42 29.26 30.21
C PHE A 135 16.20 29.81 29.46
N VAL A 136 15.75 29.15 28.38
CA VAL A 136 14.55 29.59 27.63
C VAL A 136 13.47 28.51 27.67
N LEU A 137 13.76 27.28 27.22
CA LEU A 137 12.73 26.26 27.06
C LEU A 137 12.16 25.77 28.41
N ILE A 138 13.02 25.41 29.37
CA ILE A 138 12.58 24.95 30.69
C ILE A 138 11.80 26.05 31.45
N PRO A 139 12.30 27.30 31.56
CA PRO A 139 11.57 28.39 32.21
C PRO A 139 10.26 28.70 31.50
N LEU A 140 10.23 28.69 30.16
CA LEU A 140 9.00 28.97 29.40
C LEU A 140 7.93 27.90 29.64
N VAL A 141 8.30 26.61 29.66
CA VAL A 141 7.36 25.53 30.01
C VAL A 141 6.84 25.69 31.44
N LEU A 142 7.72 25.98 32.41
CA LEU A 142 7.31 26.22 33.79
C LEU A 142 6.38 27.43 33.90
N ILE A 143 6.73 28.56 33.28
CA ILE A 143 5.90 29.76 33.25
C ILE A 143 4.55 29.45 32.61
N SER A 144 4.49 28.73 31.48
CA SER A 144 3.21 28.35 30.85
C SER A 144 2.33 27.48 31.75
N VAL A 145 2.91 26.50 32.45
CA VAL A 145 2.17 25.65 33.40
C VAL A 145 1.63 26.49 34.57
N PHE A 146 2.48 27.31 35.19
CA PHE A 146 2.06 28.17 36.31
C PHE A 146 1.08 29.26 35.87
N PHE A 147 1.24 29.82 34.67
CA PHE A 147 0.30 30.77 34.09
C PHE A 147 -1.10 30.14 33.93
N GLY A 148 -1.19 28.90 33.42
CA GLY A 148 -2.45 28.18 33.35
C GLY A 148 -3.11 27.94 34.71
N ILE A 149 -2.32 27.56 35.72
CA ILE A 149 -2.80 27.37 37.10
C ILE A 149 -3.30 28.70 37.70
N TYR A 150 -2.56 29.79 37.54
CA TYR A 150 -2.94 31.11 38.08
C TYR A 150 -4.14 31.72 37.35
N SER A 151 -4.25 31.52 36.04
CA SER A 151 -5.42 31.92 35.26
C SER A 151 -6.67 31.15 35.66
N ALA A 152 -6.56 29.87 36.04
CA ALA A 152 -7.69 29.09 36.56
C ALA A 152 -8.06 29.47 38.01
N GLY A 153 -7.10 30.01 38.78
CA GLY A 153 -7.29 30.34 40.20
C GLY A 153 -7.69 31.79 40.50
N SER A 154 -7.68 32.70 39.51
CA SER A 154 -8.00 34.11 39.72
C SER A 154 -8.64 34.74 38.48
N ASP A 155 -9.91 35.14 38.61
CA ASP A 155 -10.67 35.83 37.56
C ASP A 155 -10.06 37.19 37.18
N HIS A 156 -9.43 37.88 38.14
CA HIS A 156 -8.71 39.13 37.89
C HIS A 156 -7.40 38.93 37.13
N PHE A 157 -6.68 37.83 37.38
CA PHE A 157 -5.47 37.50 36.61
C PHE A 157 -5.84 37.08 35.18
N ALA A 158 -6.87 36.26 35.03
CA ALA A 158 -7.37 35.84 33.71
C ALA A 158 -7.83 37.03 32.86
N SER A 159 -8.54 38.00 33.47
CA SER A 159 -9.08 39.17 32.76
C SER A 159 -8.04 40.15 32.20
N VAL A 160 -6.80 40.15 32.71
CA VAL A 160 -5.70 40.98 32.18
C VAL A 160 -5.17 40.45 30.84
N PHE A 161 -5.37 39.16 30.56
CA PHE A 161 -4.86 38.49 29.37
C PHE A 161 -5.97 38.00 28.42
N SER A 162 -7.24 38.10 28.82
CA SER A 162 -8.39 37.72 28.00
C SER A 162 -8.64 38.64 26.81
N ASP A 163 -8.08 39.85 26.78
CA ASP A 163 -8.15 40.74 25.61
C ASP A 163 -7.24 40.28 24.45
N TYR A 164 -6.32 39.34 24.72
CA TYR A 164 -5.49 38.67 23.71
C TYR A 164 -5.99 37.24 23.49
N GLU A 165 -7.09 37.08 22.76
CA GLU A 165 -7.52 35.77 22.24
C GLU A 165 -6.54 35.33 21.15
N LEU A 166 -5.46 34.66 21.53
CA LEU A 166 -4.77 33.76 20.61
C LEU A 166 -5.75 32.61 20.33
N ASP A 167 -6.48 32.71 19.20
CA ASP A 167 -7.32 31.64 18.64
C ASP A 167 -6.44 30.50 18.09
N LEU A 168 -5.56 29.99 18.96
CA LEU A 168 -4.71 28.85 18.70
C LEU A 168 -5.30 27.67 19.44
N ASN A 169 -5.79 26.70 18.67
CA ASN A 169 -6.08 25.38 19.21
C ASN A 169 -4.77 24.69 19.62
N PHE A 170 -4.33 24.94 20.86
CA PHE A 170 -3.09 24.40 21.42
C PHE A 170 -3.04 22.87 21.40
N TRP A 171 -4.20 22.22 21.61
CA TRP A 171 -4.29 20.77 21.58
C TRP A 171 -4.02 20.22 20.17
N GLN A 172 -4.67 20.79 19.17
CA GLN A 172 -4.43 20.42 17.77
C GLN A 172 -2.99 20.70 17.35
N LEU A 173 -2.43 21.86 17.72
CA LEU A 173 -1.05 22.19 17.42
C LEU A 173 -0.08 21.17 18.03
N LEU A 174 -0.30 20.77 19.29
CA LEU A 174 0.48 19.75 19.98
C LEU A 174 0.38 18.40 19.27
N CYS A 175 -0.84 17.94 18.95
CA CYS A 175 -1.06 16.67 18.25
C CYS A 175 -0.36 16.65 16.87
N ILE A 176 -0.53 17.70 16.07
CA ILE A 176 0.09 17.83 14.74
C ILE A 176 1.62 17.91 14.86
N THR A 177 2.13 18.61 15.87
CA THR A 177 3.58 18.70 16.12
C THR A 177 4.16 17.33 16.47
N ILE A 178 3.52 16.59 17.38
CA ILE A 178 3.97 15.24 17.78
C ILE A 178 3.91 14.29 16.57
N LEU A 179 2.80 14.30 15.82
CA LEU A 179 2.62 13.44 14.66
C LEU A 179 3.63 13.78 13.55
N GLY A 180 3.76 15.07 13.21
CA GLY A 180 4.71 15.56 12.21
C GLY A 180 6.16 15.26 12.59
N PHE A 181 6.51 15.39 13.87
CA PHE A 181 7.82 14.99 14.37
C PHE A 181 8.03 13.48 14.29
N PHE A 182 7.05 12.67 14.68
CA PHE A 182 7.12 11.22 14.59
C PHE A 182 7.36 10.74 13.15
N ILE A 183 6.62 11.29 12.18
CA ILE A 183 6.77 10.98 10.76
C ILE A 183 8.14 11.42 10.25
N ALA A 184 8.52 12.68 10.50
CA ALA A 184 9.80 13.23 10.06
C ALA A 184 10.99 12.45 10.63
N PHE A 185 10.95 12.14 11.93
CA PHE A 185 12.02 11.41 12.60
C PHE A 185 12.17 9.99 12.05
N ASN A 186 11.07 9.24 11.88
CA ASN A 186 11.15 7.89 11.34
C ASN A 186 11.58 7.87 9.88
N PHE A 187 11.20 8.88 9.09
CA PHE A 187 11.60 8.99 7.70
C PHE A 187 13.09 9.34 7.55
N TRP A 188 13.58 10.31 8.33
CA TRP A 188 14.94 10.85 8.18
C TRP A 188 15.98 10.17 9.06
N ASN A 189 15.64 9.73 10.26
CA ASN A 189 16.55 9.03 11.18
C ASN A 189 16.34 7.51 11.17
N TYR A 190 15.93 6.99 10.01
CA TYR A 190 15.73 5.57 9.79
C TYR A 190 17.01 4.77 10.07
N SER A 191 16.89 3.68 10.82
CA SER A 191 18.01 2.80 11.16
C SER A 191 17.71 1.36 10.76
N VAL A 192 18.67 0.69 10.12
CA VAL A 192 18.58 -0.74 9.85
C VAL A 192 19.33 -1.48 10.94
N GLU A 193 18.60 -2.19 11.79
CA GLU A 193 19.21 -2.99 12.83
C GLU A 193 20.15 -4.07 12.27
N LYS A 194 21.25 -4.33 12.98
CA LYS A 194 22.29 -5.27 12.55
C LYS A 194 21.74 -6.69 12.32
N LEU A 195 20.73 -7.11 13.09
CA LEU A 195 20.08 -8.40 12.92
C LEU A 195 19.36 -8.50 11.57
N ILE A 196 18.60 -7.46 11.21
CA ILE A 196 17.88 -7.40 9.93
C ILE A 196 18.86 -7.31 8.76
N TYR A 197 19.92 -6.51 8.90
CA TYR A 197 20.96 -6.42 7.87
C TYR A 197 21.64 -7.76 7.63
N LYS A 198 21.97 -8.49 8.71
CA LYS A 198 22.55 -9.84 8.59
C LYS A 198 21.64 -10.80 7.85
N GLN A 199 20.31 -10.68 7.97
CA GLN A 199 19.37 -11.57 7.28
C GLN A 199 19.24 -11.29 5.77
N ASN A 200 19.80 -10.19 5.23
CA ASN A 200 19.67 -9.84 3.81
C ASN A 200 20.20 -10.92 2.85
N HIS A 201 21.27 -11.64 3.22
CA HIS A 201 21.82 -12.74 2.40
C HIS A 201 20.84 -13.93 2.27
N ILE A 202 20.00 -14.15 3.29
CA ILE A 202 18.96 -15.18 3.27
C ILE A 202 17.94 -14.87 2.18
N LEU A 203 17.76 -13.59 1.84
CA LEU A 203 16.78 -13.14 0.86
C LEU A 203 17.32 -13.02 -0.57
N GLU A 204 18.46 -13.64 -0.85
CA GLU A 204 18.98 -13.76 -2.21
C GLU A 204 18.09 -14.65 -3.08
N ASN A 205 17.99 -14.29 -4.36
CA ASN A 205 17.14 -14.98 -5.33
C ASN A 205 17.74 -16.32 -5.80
N ASP A 206 19.06 -16.44 -5.68
CA ASP A 206 19.86 -17.52 -6.24
C ASP A 206 20.26 -18.54 -5.18
N PHE A 207 20.35 -19.80 -5.59
CA PHE A 207 20.87 -20.88 -4.75
C PHE A 207 22.39 -20.81 -4.68
N THR A 208 22.94 -20.98 -3.48
CA THR A 208 24.38 -21.11 -3.25
C THR A 208 24.85 -22.55 -3.53
N LYS A 209 26.17 -22.78 -3.60
CA LYS A 209 26.72 -24.14 -3.79
C LYS A 209 26.28 -25.12 -2.69
N LYS A 210 26.10 -24.63 -1.45
CA LYS A 210 25.66 -25.44 -0.31
C LYS A 210 24.20 -25.89 -0.43
N ASP A 211 23.35 -25.08 -1.06
CA ASP A 211 21.92 -25.36 -1.22
C ASP A 211 21.64 -26.42 -2.30
N LYS A 212 22.60 -26.67 -3.19
CA LYS A 212 22.49 -27.68 -4.26
C LYS A 212 22.70 -29.11 -3.76
N ILE A 213 23.21 -29.28 -2.54
CA ILE A 213 23.44 -30.60 -1.93
C ILE A 213 22.07 -31.16 -1.52
N GLN A 214 21.72 -32.32 -2.08
CA GLN A 214 20.45 -32.97 -1.79
C GLN A 214 20.48 -33.55 -0.39
N LYS A 215 19.56 -33.11 0.47
CA LYS A 215 19.38 -33.65 1.84
C LYS A 215 17.90 -33.88 2.11
N PRO A 216 17.50 -34.98 2.77
CA PRO A 216 16.10 -35.20 3.11
C PRO A 216 15.58 -34.05 3.99
N THR A 217 14.33 -33.65 3.78
CA THR A 217 13.68 -32.59 4.58
C THR A 217 13.48 -33.04 6.01
N TYR A 218 13.12 -34.30 6.19
CA TYR A 218 12.86 -34.90 7.50
C TYR A 218 13.84 -36.04 7.74
N SER A 219 14.35 -36.15 8.96
CA SER A 219 15.30 -37.22 9.33
C SER A 219 14.71 -38.62 9.23
N PHE A 220 13.37 -38.76 9.20
CA PHE A 220 12.67 -40.03 9.11
C PHE A 220 12.26 -40.43 7.68
N LEU A 221 12.44 -39.56 6.68
CA LEU A 221 12.14 -39.87 5.28
C LEU A 221 13.40 -39.77 4.42
N ASP A 222 13.67 -40.80 3.65
CA ASP A 222 14.72 -40.75 2.63
C ASP A 222 14.30 -39.83 1.47
N LEU A 223 15.30 -39.28 0.76
CA LEU A 223 15.10 -38.39 -0.38
C LEU A 223 14.23 -39.01 -1.48
N ASP A 224 14.38 -40.31 -1.73
CA ASP A 224 13.60 -41.01 -2.74
C ASP A 224 12.13 -41.18 -2.31
N SER A 225 11.87 -41.41 -1.02
CA SER A 225 10.51 -41.45 -0.45
C SER A 225 9.84 -40.08 -0.46
N GLU A 226 10.57 -39.02 -0.11
CA GLU A 226 10.08 -37.64 -0.20
C GLU A 226 9.77 -37.23 -1.65
N ARG A 227 10.61 -37.66 -2.62
CA ARG A 227 10.34 -37.46 -4.05
C ARG A 227 9.08 -38.20 -4.48
N MET A 228 8.93 -39.47 -4.10
CA MET A 228 7.77 -40.27 -4.46
C MET A 228 6.49 -39.69 -3.85
N SER A 229 6.53 -39.26 -2.59
CA SER A 229 5.44 -38.52 -1.95
C SER A 229 5.04 -37.29 -2.78
N GLY A 230 6.01 -36.47 -3.20
CA GLY A 230 5.74 -35.32 -4.06
C GLY A 230 5.10 -35.70 -5.40
N VAL A 231 5.59 -36.76 -6.05
CA VAL A 231 5.01 -37.27 -7.30
C VAL A 231 3.56 -37.70 -7.11
N VAL A 232 3.28 -38.54 -6.10
CA VAL A 232 1.92 -39.02 -5.82
C VAL A 232 1.01 -37.86 -5.46
N SER A 233 1.46 -36.93 -4.61
CA SER A 233 0.68 -35.75 -4.23
C SER A 233 0.33 -34.89 -5.46
N PHE A 234 1.31 -34.52 -6.29
CA PHE A 234 1.01 -33.71 -7.48
C PHE A 234 0.16 -34.48 -8.50
N PHE A 235 0.33 -35.80 -8.64
CA PHE A 235 -0.51 -36.61 -9.52
C PHE A 235 -1.97 -36.60 -9.05
N SER A 236 -2.23 -36.97 -7.80
CA SER A 236 -3.57 -36.98 -7.21
C SER A 236 -4.22 -35.60 -7.22
N LEU A 237 -3.43 -34.57 -6.88
CA LEU A 237 -3.89 -33.20 -6.93
C LEU A 237 -4.30 -32.83 -8.37
N ASN A 238 -3.46 -33.04 -9.38
CA ASN A 238 -3.80 -32.71 -10.79
C ASN A 238 -5.11 -33.37 -11.23
N ILE A 239 -5.34 -34.64 -10.87
CA ILE A 239 -6.62 -35.33 -11.17
C ILE A 239 -7.78 -34.62 -10.48
N LEU A 240 -7.66 -34.33 -9.18
CA LEU A 240 -8.68 -33.64 -8.42
C LEU A 240 -8.99 -32.26 -9.00
N LEU A 241 -7.97 -31.48 -9.36
CA LEU A 241 -8.15 -30.15 -9.93
C LEU A 241 -8.75 -30.20 -11.32
N LEU A 242 -8.37 -31.16 -12.15
CA LEU A 242 -9.00 -31.35 -13.46
C LEU A 242 -10.49 -31.65 -13.30
N PHE A 243 -10.84 -32.58 -12.41
CA PHE A 243 -12.23 -32.91 -12.09
C PHE A 243 -13.00 -31.69 -11.56
N PHE A 244 -12.39 -30.95 -10.63
CA PHE A 244 -12.95 -29.71 -10.10
C PHE A 244 -13.17 -28.66 -11.18
N ILE A 245 -12.21 -28.45 -12.09
CA ILE A 245 -12.35 -27.49 -13.21
C ILE A 245 -13.53 -27.90 -14.10
N VAL A 246 -13.69 -29.18 -14.42
CA VAL A 246 -14.81 -29.66 -15.25
C VAL A 246 -16.14 -29.38 -14.57
N ILE A 247 -16.30 -29.79 -13.30
CA ILE A 247 -17.54 -29.55 -12.54
C ILE A 247 -17.79 -28.06 -12.38
N PHE A 248 -16.78 -27.30 -11.95
CA PHE A 248 -16.90 -25.87 -11.74
C PHE A 248 -17.34 -25.16 -13.03
N ASN A 249 -16.74 -25.45 -14.18
CA ASN A 249 -17.17 -24.84 -15.44
C ASN A 249 -18.57 -25.31 -15.86
N TYR A 250 -18.94 -26.56 -15.60
CA TYR A 250 -20.30 -27.04 -15.85
C TYR A 250 -21.33 -26.26 -15.00
N GLU A 251 -21.12 -26.16 -13.69
CA GLU A 251 -21.96 -25.39 -12.78
C GLU A 251 -22.00 -23.90 -13.17
N GLN A 252 -20.87 -23.31 -13.56
CA GLN A 252 -20.79 -21.88 -13.86
C GLN A 252 -21.43 -21.48 -15.19
N PHE A 253 -21.35 -22.33 -16.22
CA PHE A 253 -21.75 -21.97 -17.59
C PHE A 253 -23.00 -22.71 -18.10
N TYR A 254 -23.36 -23.86 -17.54
CA TYR A 254 -24.45 -24.70 -18.05
C TYR A 254 -25.61 -24.88 -17.06
N GLU A 255 -25.36 -24.81 -15.75
CA GLU A 255 -26.43 -24.88 -14.76
C GLU A 255 -27.21 -23.55 -14.70
N VAL A 256 -28.53 -23.62 -14.81
CA VAL A 256 -29.42 -22.46 -15.07
C VAL A 256 -29.46 -21.46 -13.90
N ILE A 257 -29.48 -20.19 -14.31
CA ILE A 257 -29.46 -18.91 -13.56
C ILE A 257 -30.17 -18.95 -12.20
N LYS A 258 -29.41 -18.82 -11.11
CA LYS A 258 -29.93 -18.50 -9.76
C LYS A 258 -30.18 -17.00 -9.62
N THR A 259 -31.10 -16.64 -8.71
CA THR A 259 -31.53 -15.25 -8.48
C THR A 259 -30.36 -14.29 -8.11
N PRO A 260 -30.46 -12.98 -8.38
CA PRO A 260 -29.39 -11.99 -8.18
C PRO A 260 -28.73 -11.99 -6.80
N HIS A 261 -29.52 -12.20 -5.75
CA HIS A 261 -29.04 -12.22 -4.37
C HIS A 261 -28.21 -13.48 -4.07
N GLN A 262 -28.71 -14.64 -4.50
CA GLN A 262 -27.98 -15.91 -4.39
C GLN A 262 -26.70 -15.88 -5.22
N LEU A 263 -26.73 -15.25 -6.40
CA LEU A 263 -25.58 -15.14 -7.26
C LEU A 263 -24.48 -14.26 -6.64
N SER A 264 -24.80 -13.11 -6.04
CA SER A 264 -23.77 -12.23 -5.48
C SER A 264 -22.99 -12.86 -4.32
N GLU A 265 -23.70 -13.53 -3.42
CA GLU A 265 -23.14 -14.18 -2.23
C GLU A 265 -22.35 -15.44 -2.62
N GLU A 266 -22.93 -16.31 -3.47
CA GLU A 266 -22.24 -17.48 -4.01
C GLU A 266 -21.00 -17.09 -4.83
N THR A 267 -21.04 -15.99 -5.61
CA THR A 267 -19.87 -15.58 -6.41
C THR A 267 -18.74 -15.08 -5.52
N HIS A 268 -19.03 -14.40 -4.40
CA HIS A 268 -17.99 -13.94 -3.48
C HIS A 268 -17.33 -15.10 -2.74
N GLU A 269 -18.12 -16.05 -2.23
CA GLU A 269 -17.59 -17.25 -1.58
C GLU A 269 -16.80 -18.13 -2.55
N ARG A 270 -17.33 -18.34 -3.77
CA ARG A 270 -16.67 -19.16 -4.80
C ARG A 270 -15.39 -18.53 -5.32
N VAL A 271 -15.40 -17.23 -5.64
CA VAL A 271 -14.17 -16.53 -6.05
C VAL A 271 -13.16 -16.52 -4.92
N GLY A 272 -13.60 -16.28 -3.67
CA GLY A 272 -12.75 -16.40 -2.48
C GLY A 272 -12.11 -17.78 -2.35
N ALA A 273 -12.88 -18.85 -2.56
CA ALA A 273 -12.38 -20.22 -2.54
C ALA A 273 -11.37 -20.50 -3.67
N VAL A 274 -11.61 -20.00 -4.89
CA VAL A 274 -10.66 -20.10 -6.01
C VAL A 274 -9.36 -19.38 -5.68
N ILE A 275 -9.46 -18.15 -5.14
CA ILE A 275 -8.31 -17.36 -4.66
C ILE A 275 -7.51 -18.13 -3.62
N MET A 276 -8.18 -18.66 -2.60
CA MET A 276 -7.55 -19.44 -1.53
C MET A 276 -6.86 -20.68 -2.08
N SER A 277 -7.51 -21.39 -3.02
CA SER A 277 -6.95 -22.55 -3.70
C SER A 277 -5.65 -22.23 -4.43
N ILE A 278 -5.58 -21.08 -5.13
CA ILE A 278 -4.36 -20.66 -5.83
C ILE A 278 -3.23 -20.34 -4.85
N VAL A 279 -3.54 -19.63 -3.76
CA VAL A 279 -2.55 -19.33 -2.71
C VAL A 279 -2.00 -20.64 -2.14
N MET A 280 -2.89 -21.60 -1.81
CA MET A 280 -2.50 -22.93 -1.34
C MET A 280 -1.69 -23.70 -2.38
N ALA A 281 -2.04 -23.62 -3.66
CA ALA A 281 -1.29 -24.24 -4.75
C ALA A 281 0.15 -23.70 -4.80
N ILE A 282 0.34 -22.39 -4.70
CA ILE A 282 1.68 -21.77 -4.66
C ILE A 282 2.44 -22.22 -3.41
N VAL A 283 1.79 -22.30 -2.24
CA VAL A 283 2.41 -22.78 -0.99
C VAL A 283 2.89 -24.22 -1.12
N VAL A 284 2.08 -25.12 -1.68
CA VAL A 284 2.46 -26.53 -1.91
C VAL A 284 3.66 -26.61 -2.87
N ILE A 285 3.67 -25.84 -3.95
CA ILE A 285 4.82 -25.76 -4.87
C ILE A 285 6.07 -25.28 -4.14
N MET A 286 5.94 -24.23 -3.33
CA MET A 286 7.05 -23.68 -2.56
C MET A 286 7.61 -24.67 -1.55
N PHE A 287 6.76 -25.47 -0.91
CA PHE A 287 7.16 -26.50 0.05
C PHE A 287 8.10 -27.52 -0.60
N TYR A 288 7.68 -28.12 -1.72
CA TYR A 288 8.48 -29.11 -2.43
C TYR A 288 9.70 -28.49 -3.14
N PHE A 289 9.55 -27.33 -3.79
CA PHE A 289 10.63 -26.69 -4.57
C PHE A 289 11.49 -25.71 -3.75
N LYS A 290 11.66 -25.96 -2.45
CA LYS A 290 12.49 -25.12 -1.56
C LYS A 290 13.98 -25.18 -1.88
N SER A 291 14.50 -26.36 -2.26
CA SER A 291 15.91 -26.54 -2.66
C SER A 291 16.15 -27.80 -3.47
N ASN A 292 16.13 -28.99 -2.83
CA ASN A 292 16.66 -30.25 -3.38
C ASN A 292 16.06 -30.64 -4.74
N PHE A 293 14.73 -30.62 -4.83
CA PHE A 293 14.03 -31.09 -6.03
C PHE A 293 14.19 -30.17 -7.24
N ASN A 294 14.68 -28.93 -7.08
CA ASN A 294 15.05 -28.10 -8.23
C ASN A 294 16.23 -28.70 -9.01
N PHE A 295 17.18 -29.31 -8.31
CA PHE A 295 18.45 -29.82 -8.86
C PHE A 295 18.50 -31.33 -9.03
N ASP A 296 17.51 -32.04 -8.49
CA ASP A 296 17.42 -33.48 -8.59
C ASP A 296 17.16 -33.94 -10.05
N PRO A 297 18.05 -34.78 -10.63
CA PRO A 297 17.87 -35.33 -11.97
C PRO A 297 16.74 -36.35 -12.06
N LYS A 298 16.45 -37.08 -10.97
CA LYS A 298 15.36 -38.07 -10.92
C LYS A 298 13.98 -37.44 -10.71
N ALA A 299 13.91 -36.16 -10.32
CA ALA A 299 12.66 -35.42 -10.12
C ALA A 299 12.02 -34.88 -11.42
N GLY A 300 12.38 -35.40 -12.59
CA GLY A 300 11.86 -34.96 -13.89
C GLY A 300 10.32 -35.04 -13.97
N LEU A 301 9.75 -36.18 -13.58
CA LEU A 301 8.30 -36.40 -13.59
C LEU A 301 7.57 -35.43 -12.66
N MET A 302 8.10 -35.22 -11.45
CA MET A 302 7.54 -34.26 -10.48
C MET A 302 7.52 -32.83 -11.05
N LYS A 303 8.60 -32.40 -11.72
CA LYS A 303 8.68 -31.08 -12.38
C LYS A 303 7.62 -30.93 -13.47
N VAL A 304 7.34 -32.00 -14.23
CA VAL A 304 6.29 -31.98 -15.26
C VAL A 304 4.91 -31.87 -14.62
N LEU A 305 4.61 -32.70 -13.61
CA LEU A 305 3.32 -32.65 -12.90
C LEU A 305 3.05 -31.27 -12.27
N VAL A 306 4.08 -30.60 -11.75
CA VAL A 306 3.94 -29.25 -11.18
C VAL A 306 3.70 -28.21 -12.28
N LYS A 307 4.32 -28.34 -13.44
CA LYS A 307 4.05 -27.44 -14.58
C LYS A 307 2.61 -27.61 -15.06
N ILE A 308 2.12 -28.85 -15.17
CA ILE A 308 0.71 -29.14 -15.50
C ILE A 308 -0.20 -28.53 -14.42
N TRP A 309 0.14 -28.70 -13.14
CA TRP A 309 -0.61 -28.14 -12.02
C TRP A 309 -0.75 -26.61 -12.10
N ILE A 310 0.34 -25.91 -12.42
CA ILE A 310 0.33 -24.45 -12.62
C ILE A 310 -0.57 -24.08 -13.80
N VAL A 311 -0.50 -24.80 -14.91
CA VAL A 311 -1.35 -24.56 -16.09
C VAL A 311 -2.82 -24.77 -15.75
N LEU A 312 -3.18 -25.84 -15.04
CA LEU A 312 -4.54 -26.09 -14.59
C LEU A 312 -5.04 -24.98 -13.65
N ASN A 313 -4.22 -24.51 -12.72
CA ASN A 313 -4.57 -23.37 -11.87
C ASN A 313 -4.76 -22.08 -12.69
N ALA A 314 -3.97 -21.87 -13.74
CA ALA A 314 -4.16 -20.72 -14.63
C ALA A 314 -5.47 -20.83 -15.42
N VAL A 315 -5.85 -22.02 -15.89
CA VAL A 315 -7.16 -22.27 -16.52
C VAL A 315 -8.29 -21.97 -15.55
N LEU A 316 -8.20 -22.43 -14.29
CA LEU A 316 -9.19 -22.14 -13.26
C LEU A 316 -9.35 -20.63 -13.04
N VAL A 317 -8.24 -19.88 -12.98
CA VAL A 317 -8.28 -18.41 -12.86
C VAL A 317 -8.97 -17.77 -14.06
N ILE A 318 -8.70 -18.23 -15.28
CA ILE A 318 -9.34 -17.72 -16.49
C ILE A 318 -10.84 -18.00 -16.45
N SER A 319 -11.28 -19.20 -16.06
CA SER A 319 -12.71 -19.52 -15.88
C SER A 319 -13.37 -18.58 -14.87
N ALA A 320 -12.73 -18.33 -13.71
CA ALA A 320 -13.24 -17.39 -12.72
C ALA A 320 -13.28 -15.94 -13.25
N MET A 321 -12.30 -15.53 -14.05
CA MET A 321 -12.25 -14.20 -14.67
C MET A 321 -13.35 -14.01 -15.71
N LEU A 322 -13.64 -15.03 -16.52
CA LEU A 322 -14.76 -15.02 -17.48
C LEU A 322 -16.10 -14.89 -16.74
N LYS A 323 -16.29 -15.64 -15.65
CA LYS A 323 -17.52 -15.54 -14.86
C LYS A 323 -17.68 -14.18 -14.19
N ASN A 324 -16.61 -13.62 -13.63
CA ASN A 324 -16.64 -12.27 -13.06
C ASN A 324 -16.96 -11.21 -14.14
N THR A 325 -16.47 -11.42 -15.37
CA THR A 325 -16.76 -10.53 -16.50
C THR A 325 -18.24 -10.61 -16.90
N GLU A 326 -18.82 -11.82 -16.99
CA GLU A 326 -20.26 -12.01 -17.18
C GLU A 326 -21.06 -11.34 -16.04
N TYR A 327 -20.61 -11.47 -14.80
CA TYR A 327 -21.23 -10.83 -13.65
C TYR A 327 -21.21 -9.29 -13.73
N ILE A 328 -20.11 -8.71 -14.22
CA ILE A 328 -20.02 -7.27 -14.50
C ILE A 328 -20.96 -6.87 -15.65
N PHE A 329 -21.04 -7.66 -16.72
CA PHE A 329 -21.95 -7.39 -17.83
C PHE A 329 -23.43 -7.53 -17.43
N SER A 330 -23.77 -8.41 -16.50
CA SER A 330 -25.15 -8.62 -16.07
C SER A 330 -25.61 -7.66 -14.98
N TYR A 331 -24.70 -7.15 -14.13
CA TYR A 331 -25.07 -6.34 -12.96
C TYR A 331 -24.30 -5.01 -12.82
N GLY A 332 -23.50 -4.63 -13.81
CA GLY A 332 -22.71 -3.40 -13.82
C GLY A 332 -21.35 -3.48 -13.11
N PHE A 333 -20.60 -2.39 -13.18
CA PHE A 333 -19.31 -2.23 -12.54
C PHE A 333 -19.46 -1.81 -11.07
N THR A 334 -18.61 -2.37 -10.20
CA THR A 334 -18.46 -1.96 -8.80
C THR A 334 -16.99 -2.04 -8.40
N TYR A 335 -16.60 -1.33 -7.33
CA TYR A 335 -15.23 -1.43 -6.80
C TYR A 335 -14.85 -2.86 -6.41
N LYS A 336 -15.78 -3.62 -5.80
CA LYS A 336 -15.53 -5.01 -5.41
C LYS A 336 -15.24 -5.91 -6.62
N ARG A 337 -16.04 -5.80 -7.69
CA ARG A 337 -15.86 -6.61 -8.92
C ARG A 337 -14.56 -6.26 -9.67
N LEU A 338 -14.18 -4.99 -9.70
CA LEU A 338 -12.89 -4.56 -10.25
C LEU A 338 -11.70 -5.01 -9.38
N GLY A 339 -11.86 -4.98 -8.06
CA GLY A 339 -10.88 -5.53 -7.13
C GLY A 339 -10.63 -7.03 -7.36
N VAL A 340 -11.69 -7.80 -7.61
CA VAL A 340 -11.58 -9.21 -8.02
C VAL A 340 -10.78 -9.35 -9.32
N CYS A 341 -11.06 -8.54 -10.35
CA CYS A 341 -10.26 -8.56 -11.60
C CYS A 341 -8.78 -8.30 -11.32
N ALA A 342 -8.45 -7.27 -10.54
CA ALA A 342 -7.07 -6.96 -10.19
C ALA A 342 -6.38 -8.12 -9.44
N PHE A 343 -7.10 -8.77 -8.54
CA PHE A 343 -6.59 -9.93 -7.80
C PHE A 343 -6.36 -11.15 -8.71
N LEU A 344 -7.28 -11.46 -9.62
CA LEU A 344 -7.13 -12.58 -10.56
C LEU A 344 -5.95 -12.36 -11.51
N ILE A 345 -5.77 -11.13 -12.01
CA ILE A 345 -4.58 -10.76 -12.81
C ILE A 345 -3.30 -10.98 -12.00
N LEU A 346 -3.27 -10.52 -10.75
CA LEU A 346 -2.11 -10.69 -9.87
C LEU A 346 -1.82 -12.16 -9.55
N SER A 347 -2.87 -12.98 -9.46
CA SER A 347 -2.76 -14.43 -9.28
C SER A 347 -2.16 -15.11 -10.51
N LEU A 348 -2.58 -14.73 -11.73
CA LEU A 348 -1.96 -15.19 -12.98
C LEU A 348 -0.48 -14.82 -13.04
N VAL A 349 -0.14 -13.58 -12.66
CA VAL A 349 1.26 -13.13 -12.58
C VAL A 349 2.05 -13.96 -11.57
N GLY A 350 1.48 -14.24 -10.38
CA GLY A 350 2.09 -15.10 -9.37
C GLY A 350 2.35 -16.53 -9.85
N LEU A 351 1.39 -17.13 -10.57
CA LEU A 351 1.54 -18.43 -11.21
C LEU A 351 2.63 -18.41 -12.30
N ALA A 352 2.66 -17.37 -13.13
CA ALA A 352 3.68 -17.20 -14.16
C ALA A 352 5.09 -17.06 -13.57
N ILE A 353 5.27 -16.27 -12.51
CA ILE A 353 6.56 -16.14 -11.81
C ILE A 353 6.94 -17.46 -11.13
N THR A 354 5.98 -18.19 -10.58
CA THR A 354 6.21 -19.53 -10.00
C THR A 354 6.70 -20.51 -11.07
N PHE A 355 6.10 -20.48 -12.27
CA PHE A 355 6.54 -21.27 -13.40
C PHE A 355 7.98 -20.91 -13.83
N ILE A 356 8.26 -19.62 -13.99
CA ILE A 356 9.61 -19.11 -14.31
C ILE A 356 10.60 -19.57 -13.24
N LYS A 357 10.30 -19.37 -11.95
CA LYS A 357 11.13 -19.81 -10.82
C LYS A 357 11.57 -21.26 -10.96
N ILE A 358 10.65 -22.17 -11.32
CA ILE A 358 10.95 -23.60 -11.48
C ILE A 358 11.87 -23.82 -12.69
N GLN A 359 11.62 -23.15 -13.81
CA GLN A 359 12.43 -23.28 -15.02
C GLN A 359 13.87 -22.81 -14.81
N ILE A 360 14.05 -21.61 -14.27
CA ILE A 360 15.37 -21.00 -14.03
C ILE A 360 15.95 -21.38 -12.66
N LYS A 361 15.31 -22.31 -11.93
CA LYS A 361 15.77 -22.87 -10.64
C LYS A 361 16.12 -21.77 -9.62
N LYS A 362 15.18 -20.87 -9.34
CA LYS A 362 15.35 -19.80 -8.33
C LYS A 362 14.77 -20.21 -6.97
N ARG A 363 15.26 -19.57 -5.90
CA ARG A 363 14.77 -19.76 -4.53
C ARG A 363 13.33 -19.25 -4.37
N ASN A 364 12.61 -19.71 -3.34
CA ASN A 364 11.26 -19.21 -3.05
C ASN A 364 11.24 -17.68 -2.82
N VAL A 365 12.33 -17.11 -2.30
CA VAL A 365 12.45 -15.67 -2.08
C VAL A 365 12.38 -14.86 -3.39
N PHE A 366 12.79 -15.44 -4.52
CA PHE A 366 12.65 -14.79 -5.83
C PHE A 366 11.19 -14.45 -6.16
N LEU A 367 10.25 -15.36 -5.82
CA LEU A 367 8.82 -15.14 -6.01
C LEU A 367 8.37 -13.89 -5.24
N PHE A 368 8.64 -13.84 -3.93
CA PHE A 368 8.22 -12.73 -3.07
C PHE A 368 8.87 -11.40 -3.44
N ASN A 369 10.18 -11.40 -3.70
CA ASN A 369 10.92 -10.20 -4.13
C ASN A 369 10.36 -9.62 -5.43
N THR A 370 9.84 -10.47 -6.32
CA THR A 370 9.26 -10.04 -7.60
C THR A 370 7.81 -9.62 -7.42
N MET A 371 7.00 -10.39 -6.69
CA MET A 371 5.58 -10.10 -6.46
C MET A 371 5.35 -8.76 -5.77
N ILE A 372 6.22 -8.34 -4.83
CA ILE A 372 6.10 -7.03 -4.18
C ILE A 372 6.06 -5.88 -5.19
N TRP A 373 6.84 -5.96 -6.27
CA TRP A 373 6.82 -4.93 -7.31
C TRP A 373 5.51 -4.90 -8.08
N PHE A 374 4.91 -6.06 -8.34
CA PHE A 374 3.59 -6.15 -8.96
C PHE A 374 2.49 -5.63 -8.03
N PHE A 375 2.52 -5.97 -6.74
CA PHE A 375 1.61 -5.39 -5.74
C PHE A 375 1.74 -3.87 -5.69
N TYR A 376 2.97 -3.35 -5.66
CA TYR A 376 3.22 -1.91 -5.68
C TYR A 376 2.67 -1.26 -6.97
N GLY A 377 2.95 -1.87 -8.13
CA GLY A 377 2.42 -1.40 -9.42
C GLY A 377 0.90 -1.39 -9.47
N THR A 378 0.22 -2.41 -8.92
CA THR A 378 -1.24 -2.45 -8.82
C THR A 378 -1.78 -1.31 -7.96
N ILE A 379 -1.16 -1.00 -6.82
CA ILE A 379 -1.57 0.12 -5.97
C ILE A 379 -1.43 1.46 -6.71
N LEU A 380 -0.35 1.64 -7.50
CA LEU A 380 -0.18 2.81 -8.35
C LEU A 380 -1.27 2.89 -9.45
N ALA A 381 -1.58 1.76 -10.10
CA ALA A 381 -2.64 1.72 -11.10
C ALA A 381 -4.02 2.04 -10.49
N CYS A 382 -4.27 1.61 -9.25
CA CYS A 382 -5.47 1.93 -8.51
C CYS A 382 -5.56 3.42 -8.15
N SER A 383 -4.43 4.11 -7.95
CA SER A 383 -4.43 5.53 -7.55
C SER A 383 -4.41 6.51 -8.71
N TYR A 384 -3.87 6.16 -9.87
CA TYR A 384 -3.70 7.10 -10.99
C TYR A 384 -4.97 7.27 -11.84
N VAL A 385 -5.88 6.31 -11.78
CA VAL A 385 -7.03 6.23 -12.68
C VAL A 385 -8.32 6.57 -11.92
N ASN A 386 -9.20 7.36 -12.56
CA ASN A 386 -10.54 7.63 -12.03
C ASN A 386 -11.45 6.39 -12.20
N TRP A 387 -11.31 5.42 -11.31
CA TRP A 387 -12.11 4.19 -11.32
C TRP A 387 -13.59 4.45 -11.08
N GLY A 388 -13.95 5.38 -10.20
CA GLY A 388 -15.36 5.70 -9.94
C GLY A 388 -16.06 6.39 -11.11
N GLY A 389 -15.33 7.24 -11.84
CA GLY A 389 -15.76 7.78 -13.11
C GLY A 389 -15.99 6.69 -14.16
N ILE A 390 -15.06 5.73 -14.30
CA ILE A 390 -15.24 4.59 -15.21
C ILE A 390 -16.49 3.78 -14.82
N ILE A 391 -16.64 3.43 -13.54
CA ILE A 391 -17.79 2.69 -13.02
C ILE A 391 -19.10 3.42 -13.41
N THR A 392 -19.17 4.73 -13.18
CA THR A 392 -20.36 5.53 -13.44
C THR A 392 -20.64 5.67 -14.94
N SER A 393 -19.60 5.87 -15.75
CA SER A 393 -19.69 5.99 -17.21
C SER A 393 -20.24 4.75 -17.90
N GLN A 394 -19.97 3.56 -17.35
CA GLN A 394 -20.48 2.30 -17.90
C GLN A 394 -21.86 1.97 -17.34
N ASN A 395 -22.08 2.17 -16.04
CA ASN A 395 -23.36 1.84 -15.41
C ASN A 395 -24.50 2.74 -15.90
N MET A 396 -24.24 4.02 -16.18
CA MET A 396 -25.29 4.95 -16.67
C MET A 396 -25.92 4.55 -18.01
N LYS A 397 -25.24 3.70 -18.80
CA LYS A 397 -25.73 3.22 -20.09
C LYS A 397 -26.78 2.11 -19.93
N ARG A 398 -26.91 1.56 -18.73
CA ARG A 398 -27.80 0.44 -18.44
C ARG A 398 -29.19 0.95 -18.02
N SER A 399 -30.20 0.12 -18.24
CA SER A 399 -31.58 0.43 -17.83
C SER A 399 -31.79 0.36 -16.32
N ASP A 400 -30.97 -0.39 -15.60
CA ASP A 400 -31.02 -0.60 -14.14
C ASP A 400 -30.09 0.36 -13.36
N PHE A 401 -29.80 1.54 -13.92
CA PHE A 401 -28.88 2.50 -13.30
C PHE A 401 -29.42 3.08 -11.98
N VAL A 402 -28.70 2.83 -10.88
CA VAL A 402 -29.07 3.28 -9.53
C VAL A 402 -28.33 4.57 -9.16
N ILE A 403 -29.00 5.71 -9.34
CA ILE A 403 -28.42 7.06 -9.13
C ILE A 403 -27.85 7.24 -7.71
N ASN A 404 -28.63 6.90 -6.67
CA ASN A 404 -28.25 7.09 -5.27
C ASN A 404 -26.97 6.35 -4.88
N TYR A 405 -26.73 5.16 -5.46
CA TYR A 405 -25.51 4.40 -5.24
C TYR A 405 -24.29 5.14 -5.77
N HIS A 406 -24.39 5.72 -6.98
CA HIS A 406 -23.29 6.45 -7.59
C HIS A 406 -23.04 7.81 -6.95
N LEU A 407 -24.07 8.45 -6.38
CA LEU A 407 -23.95 9.73 -5.70
C LEU A 407 -23.25 9.60 -4.34
N ASN A 408 -23.58 8.54 -3.58
CA ASN A 408 -23.13 8.38 -2.18
C ASN A 408 -21.97 7.39 -1.99
N SER A 409 -21.86 6.36 -2.84
CA SER A 409 -20.90 5.25 -2.62
C SER A 409 -19.76 5.20 -3.63
N ILE A 410 -19.85 5.95 -4.73
CA ILE A 410 -18.81 5.99 -5.76
C ILE A 410 -18.12 7.35 -5.74
N ASN A 411 -16.84 7.35 -5.35
CA ASN A 411 -15.99 8.54 -5.40
C ASN A 411 -15.77 9.00 -6.85
N PHE A 412 -15.67 10.31 -7.09
CA PHE A 412 -15.29 10.90 -8.37
C PHE A 412 -16.23 10.53 -9.55
N SER A 413 -17.52 10.38 -9.27
CA SER A 413 -18.59 10.08 -10.24
C SER A 413 -19.26 11.33 -10.82
N GLU A 414 -19.04 12.49 -10.20
CA GLU A 414 -19.83 13.72 -10.35
C GLU A 414 -19.90 14.21 -11.80
N LYS A 415 -18.77 14.22 -12.52
CA LYS A 415 -18.72 14.64 -13.93
C LYS A 415 -19.67 13.81 -14.82
N TYR A 416 -19.75 12.51 -14.54
CA TYR A 416 -20.58 11.58 -15.27
C TYR A 416 -22.05 11.66 -14.83
N LEU A 417 -22.31 11.91 -13.54
CA LEU A 417 -23.67 12.14 -13.04
C LEU A 417 -24.28 13.44 -13.58
N LEU A 418 -23.49 14.51 -13.71
CA LEU A 418 -23.95 15.76 -14.34
C LEU A 418 -24.35 15.54 -15.79
N LYS A 419 -23.51 14.86 -16.56
CA LYS A 419 -23.83 14.50 -17.95
C LYS A 419 -25.12 13.69 -18.04
N TYR A 420 -25.28 12.69 -17.17
CA TYR A 420 -26.50 11.89 -17.13
C TYR A 420 -27.75 12.71 -16.76
N ALA A 421 -27.61 13.66 -15.83
CA ALA A 421 -28.71 14.56 -15.45
C ALA A 421 -29.14 15.48 -16.60
N GLU A 422 -28.18 15.95 -17.41
CA GLU A 422 -28.44 16.74 -18.61
C GLU A 422 -29.12 15.91 -19.70
N ASP A 423 -28.58 14.73 -20.01
CA ASP A 423 -29.13 13.82 -21.02
C ASP A 423 -30.55 13.34 -20.69
N LYS A 424 -30.90 13.25 -19.39
CA LYS A 424 -32.22 12.83 -18.91
C LYS A 424 -33.12 13.99 -18.46
N HIS A 425 -32.70 15.24 -18.61
CA HIS A 425 -33.41 16.43 -18.15
C HIS A 425 -33.89 16.33 -16.68
N ASN A 426 -33.03 15.85 -15.78
CA ASN A 426 -33.34 15.72 -14.35
C ASN A 426 -32.71 16.90 -13.55
N PRO A 427 -33.47 17.98 -13.28
CA PRO A 427 -32.95 19.16 -12.62
C PRO A 427 -32.60 18.92 -11.14
N GLN A 428 -33.31 17.99 -10.48
CA GLN A 428 -33.05 17.66 -9.07
C GLN A 428 -31.68 16.99 -8.93
N LEU A 429 -31.38 15.99 -9.75
CA LEU A 429 -30.08 15.33 -9.74
C LEU A 429 -28.94 16.30 -10.06
N LYS A 430 -29.14 17.20 -11.04
CA LYS A 430 -28.14 18.24 -11.35
C LYS A 430 -27.87 19.13 -10.14
N LYS A 431 -28.92 19.55 -9.43
CA LYS A 431 -28.79 20.35 -8.20
C LYS A 431 -28.03 19.61 -7.10
N ASP A 432 -28.41 18.37 -6.81
CA ASP A 432 -27.79 17.56 -5.75
C ASP A 432 -26.29 17.34 -6.00
N VAL A 433 -25.90 17.06 -7.25
CA VAL A 433 -24.49 16.87 -7.63
C VAL A 433 -23.72 18.19 -7.54
N LEU A 434 -24.29 19.30 -8.01
CA LEU A 434 -23.64 20.61 -7.92
C LEU A 434 -23.49 21.10 -6.48
N GLU A 435 -24.44 20.79 -5.60
CA GLU A 435 -24.36 21.10 -4.18
C GLU A 435 -23.22 20.32 -3.51
N LYS A 436 -23.10 19.02 -3.79
CA LYS A 436 -21.97 18.20 -3.32
C LYS A 436 -20.63 18.77 -3.80
N VAL A 437 -20.49 19.08 -5.09
CA VAL A 437 -19.27 19.66 -5.66
C VAL A 437 -18.97 21.03 -5.05
N LYS A 438 -20.00 21.85 -4.74
CA LYS A 438 -19.82 23.14 -4.10
C LYS A 438 -19.28 23.01 -2.67
N ASN A 439 -19.77 22.04 -1.90
CA ASN A 439 -19.28 21.77 -0.56
C ASN A 439 -17.80 21.37 -0.59
N GLU A 440 -17.42 20.43 -1.46
CA GLU A 440 -16.02 20.00 -1.65
C GLU A 440 -15.09 21.15 -2.13
N ARG A 441 -15.62 22.11 -2.89
CA ARG A 441 -14.86 23.30 -3.33
C ARG A 441 -14.75 24.40 -2.28
N SER A 442 -15.65 24.40 -1.30
CA SER A 442 -15.70 25.42 -0.24
C SER A 442 -14.64 25.20 0.83
N GLU A 443 -14.00 24.03 0.82
CA GLU A 443 -12.82 23.73 1.63
C GLU A 443 -11.67 24.71 1.38
N THR A 444 -10.84 24.91 2.39
CA THR A 444 -9.63 25.73 2.36
C THR A 444 -8.61 25.18 1.34
N PHE A 445 -7.77 26.06 0.79
CA PHE A 445 -6.89 25.73 -0.35
C PHE A 445 -6.03 24.47 -0.14
N LEU A 446 -5.51 24.25 1.07
CA LEU A 446 -4.66 23.10 1.39
C LEU A 446 -5.46 21.81 1.61
N SER A 447 -6.75 21.93 1.93
CA SER A 447 -7.69 20.82 2.10
C SER A 447 -8.35 20.37 0.79
N LYS A 448 -8.25 21.17 -0.27
CA LYS A 448 -8.92 20.89 -1.56
C LYS A 448 -8.43 19.61 -2.24
N VAL A 449 -9.33 19.05 -3.04
CA VAL A 449 -9.07 17.94 -3.98
C VAL A 449 -9.26 18.45 -5.41
N PHE A 450 -8.22 18.38 -6.24
CA PHE A 450 -8.25 19.01 -7.56
C PHE A 450 -9.31 18.46 -8.51
N TYR A 451 -9.71 17.19 -8.37
CA TYR A 451 -10.77 16.61 -9.19
C TYR A 451 -12.04 17.48 -9.18
N TYR A 452 -12.49 17.95 -8.02
CA TYR A 452 -13.74 18.72 -7.92
C TYR A 452 -13.64 20.09 -8.57
N GLU A 453 -12.45 20.69 -8.69
CA GLU A 453 -12.24 21.94 -9.41
C GLU A 453 -12.42 21.78 -10.94
N THR A 454 -12.25 20.56 -11.46
CA THR A 454 -12.45 20.27 -12.89
C THR A 454 -13.90 20.02 -13.29
N VAL A 455 -14.80 19.82 -12.32
CA VAL A 455 -16.21 19.52 -12.56
C VAL A 455 -16.99 20.80 -12.88
N GLN A 456 -17.07 21.19 -14.16
CA GLN A 456 -17.78 22.41 -14.57
C GLN A 456 -19.31 22.29 -14.39
N LYS A 457 -19.97 23.46 -14.31
CA LYS A 457 -21.43 23.63 -14.13
C LYS A 457 -22.24 23.29 -15.38
#